data_AF-A0A556RCI2-F1
#
_entry.id   AF-A0A556RCI2-F1
#
_cell.length_a   1.000
_cell.length_b   1.000
_cell.length_c   1.000
_cell.angle_alpha   90.00
_cell.angle_beta   90.00
_cell.angle_gamma   90.00
#
_symmetry.space_group_name_H-M   'P 1'
#
loop_
_entity.id
_entity.type
_entity.pdbx_description
1 polymer ?
#
loop_
_entity_poly.entity_id
_entity_poly.type
_entity_poly.pdbx_seq_one_letter_code
_entity_poly.pdbx_strand_id
1 'polypeptide(L)'
;MSLTNDNNPRIEVTMIFADCKDPMAAAVKWAQSIATSEEIDPSKDQVVFIRELRRAEPSLSLKSAVYLAQVTARTSRIERNANGTGIKSLLDTDHNIP
;
A
#
# COMPACT_ATOMS: atom_id res chain seq x y z
N MET A 1 -15.61 28.35 -5.68
CA MET A 1 -15.09 26.96 -5.53
C MET A 1 -13.62 26.98 -5.91
N SER A 2 -12.71 26.83 -4.95
CA SER A 2 -11.26 27.03 -5.19
C SER A 2 -10.66 25.81 -5.88
N LEU A 3 -10.20 26.00 -7.12
CA LEU A 3 -9.53 25.04 -8.00
C LEU A 3 -8.01 24.98 -7.76
N THR A 4 -7.59 24.90 -6.49
CA THR A 4 -6.17 24.77 -6.13
C THR A 4 -6.02 23.65 -5.12
N ASN A 5 -6.25 22.41 -5.55
CA ASN A 5 -5.89 21.23 -4.77
C ASN A 5 -4.36 21.02 -4.86
N ASP A 6 -3.61 22.00 -4.38
CA ASP A 6 -2.18 21.85 -4.09
C ASP A 6 -1.97 21.10 -2.76
N ASN A 7 -3.03 20.46 -2.25
CA ASN A 7 -2.98 19.72 -1.01
C ASN A 7 -2.01 18.56 -1.14
N ASN A 8 -1.19 18.43 -0.11
CA ASN A 8 -0.28 17.34 0.07
C ASN A 8 -1.10 16.02 0.07
N PRO A 9 -0.79 15.05 -0.80
CA PRO A 9 -1.58 13.82 -0.90
C PRO A 9 -1.62 13.04 0.42
N ARG A 10 -0.58 13.19 1.25
CA ARG A 10 -0.57 12.61 2.61
C ARG A 10 -1.64 13.24 3.49
N ILE A 11 -1.85 14.55 3.42
CA ILE A 11 -2.85 15.26 4.24
C ILE A 11 -4.26 14.86 3.80
N GLU A 12 -4.52 14.86 2.48
CA GLU A 12 -5.81 14.47 1.94
C GLU A 12 -6.17 13.02 2.33
N VAL A 13 -5.23 12.08 2.17
CA VAL A 13 -5.45 10.70 2.60
C VAL A 13 -5.71 10.62 4.11
N THR A 14 -4.92 11.31 4.94
CA THR A 14 -5.18 11.33 6.40
C THR A 14 -6.54 11.88 6.76
N MET A 15 -7.04 12.89 6.02
CA MET A 15 -8.38 13.45 6.23
C MET A 15 -9.49 12.47 5.84
N ILE A 16 -9.36 11.78 4.71
CA ILE A 16 -10.35 10.79 4.25
C ILE A 16 -10.46 9.64 5.26
N PHE A 17 -9.33 9.21 5.84
CA PHE A 17 -9.28 8.10 6.80
C PHE A 17 -9.19 8.57 8.26
N ALA A 18 -9.66 9.78 8.58
CA ALA A 18 -9.44 10.43 9.87
C ALA A 18 -10.05 9.68 11.08
N ASP A 19 -11.09 8.87 10.86
CA ASP A 19 -11.74 8.09 11.91
C ASP A 19 -10.93 6.86 12.34
N CYS A 20 -9.82 6.57 11.67
CA CYS A 20 -8.92 5.47 12.00
C CYS A 20 -7.83 5.90 12.99
N LYS A 21 -7.44 5.01 13.91
CA LYS A 21 -6.33 5.25 14.86
C LYS A 21 -5.01 5.60 14.17
N ASP A 22 -4.75 4.98 13.03
CA ASP A 22 -3.65 5.33 12.11
C ASP A 22 -4.23 5.48 10.70
N PRO A 23 -4.57 6.72 10.29
CA PRO A 23 -5.21 6.97 9.00
C PRO A 23 -4.39 6.50 7.81
N MET A 24 -3.05 6.62 7.87
CA MET A 24 -2.19 6.24 6.75
C MET A 24 -2.07 4.72 6.64
N ALA A 25 -1.87 4.02 7.76
CA ALA A 25 -1.86 2.56 7.75
C ALA A 25 -3.22 1.98 7.33
N ALA A 26 -4.32 2.59 7.77
CA ALA A 26 -5.67 2.22 7.37
C ALA A 26 -5.88 2.40 5.86
N ALA A 27 -5.45 3.54 5.30
CA ALA A 27 -5.54 3.80 3.87
C ALA A 27 -4.74 2.78 3.03
N VAL A 28 -3.51 2.43 3.46
CA VAL A 28 -2.69 1.42 2.76
C VAL A 28 -3.34 0.05 2.84
N LYS A 29 -3.83 -0.36 4.03
CA LYS A 29 -4.52 -1.65 4.21
C LYS A 29 -5.80 -1.73 3.38
N TRP A 30 -6.56 -0.64 3.32
CA TRP A 30 -7.73 -0.52 2.47
C TRP A 30 -7.36 -0.65 0.98
N ALA A 31 -6.33 0.05 0.53
CA ALA A 31 -5.85 -0.05 -0.85
C ALA A 31 -5.36 -1.47 -1.19
N GLN A 32 -4.66 -2.15 -0.28
CA GLN A 32 -4.27 -3.56 -0.43
C GLN A 32 -5.50 -4.48 -0.56
N SER A 33 -6.58 -4.19 0.18
CA SER A 33 -7.81 -4.98 0.09
C SER A 33 -8.47 -4.86 -1.28
N ILE A 34 -8.46 -3.67 -1.90
CA ILE A 34 -8.96 -3.45 -3.27
C ILE A 34 -8.09 -4.21 -4.28
N ALA A 35 -6.77 -4.13 -4.14
CA ALA A 35 -5.87 -4.87 -5.02
C ALA A 35 -6.12 -6.38 -4.96
N THR A 36 -6.40 -6.90 -3.76
CA THR A 36 -6.72 -8.31 -3.55
C THR A 36 -8.09 -8.68 -4.12
N SER A 37 -9.13 -7.87 -3.90
CA SER A 37 -10.49 -8.16 -4.37
C SER A 37 -10.61 -8.11 -5.89
N GLU A 38 -9.86 -7.21 -6.53
CA GLU A 38 -9.87 -7.02 -7.98
C GLU A 38 -8.76 -7.83 -8.69
N GLU A 39 -7.98 -8.64 -7.95
CA GLU A 39 -6.85 -9.41 -8.47
C GLU A 39 -5.80 -8.55 -9.25
N ILE A 40 -5.58 -7.32 -8.80
CA ILE A 40 -4.69 -6.33 -9.41
C ILE A 40 -3.31 -6.39 -8.74
N ASP A 41 -2.20 -6.41 -9.50
CA ASP A 41 -0.85 -6.23 -8.95
C ASP A 41 -0.53 -4.72 -8.87
N PRO A 42 -0.45 -4.11 -7.67
CA PRO A 42 -0.18 -2.67 -7.53
C PRO A 42 1.15 -2.22 -8.13
N SER A 43 2.11 -3.15 -8.35
CA SER A 43 3.39 -2.86 -8.98
C SER A 43 3.37 -2.92 -10.50
N LYS A 44 2.43 -3.63 -11.11
CA LYS A 44 2.37 -3.84 -12.57
C LYS A 44 1.19 -3.09 -13.21
N ASP A 45 0.06 -3.07 -12.52
CA ASP A 45 -1.23 -2.63 -13.06
C ASP A 45 -1.62 -1.24 -12.53
N GLN A 46 -0.65 -0.32 -12.43
CA GLN A 46 -0.85 0.95 -11.69
C GLN A 46 -2.02 1.79 -12.20
N VAL A 47 -2.22 1.88 -13.52
CA VAL A 47 -3.32 2.69 -14.08
C VAL A 47 -4.68 2.12 -13.70
N VAL A 48 -4.83 0.79 -13.78
CA VAL A 48 -6.06 0.09 -13.39
C VAL A 48 -6.27 0.23 -11.89
N PHE A 49 -5.20 0.07 -11.09
CA PHE A 49 -5.28 0.21 -9.65
C PHE A 49 -5.71 1.62 -9.22
N ILE A 50 -5.10 2.68 -9.79
CA ILE A 50 -5.49 4.08 -9.53
C ILE A 50 -6.96 4.31 -9.89
N ARG A 51 -7.44 3.70 -10.98
CA ARG A 51 -8.85 3.80 -11.38
C ARG A 51 -9.76 3.18 -10.33
N GLU A 52 -9.48 1.96 -9.88
CA GLU A 52 -10.31 1.29 -8.87
C GLU A 52 -10.26 2.00 -7.50
N LEU A 53 -9.11 2.54 -7.09
CA LEU A 53 -9.02 3.38 -5.89
C LEU A 53 -9.98 4.58 -5.93
N ARG A 54 -10.03 5.29 -7.06
CA ARG A 54 -10.92 6.45 -7.23
C ARG A 54 -12.38 6.06 -7.46
N ARG A 55 -12.63 4.84 -7.91
CA ARG A 55 -13.99 4.30 -8.02
C ARG A 55 -14.55 3.94 -6.64
N ALA A 56 -13.70 3.36 -5.78
CA ALA A 56 -14.07 2.98 -4.42
C ALA A 56 -14.16 4.18 -3.47
N GLU A 57 -13.29 5.19 -3.62
CA GLU A 57 -13.35 6.45 -2.89
C GLU A 57 -13.33 7.66 -3.85
N PRO A 58 -14.51 8.15 -4.28
CA PRO A 58 -14.62 9.28 -5.20
C PRO A 58 -14.08 10.61 -4.64
N SER A 59 -13.97 10.77 -3.31
CA SER A 59 -13.38 11.97 -2.71
C SER A 59 -11.87 12.05 -2.90
N LEU A 60 -11.24 10.95 -3.34
CA LEU A 60 -9.80 10.83 -3.49
C LEU A 60 -9.35 11.49 -4.79
N SER A 61 -8.57 12.56 -4.68
CA SER A 61 -7.98 13.23 -5.84
C SER A 61 -7.05 12.30 -6.62
N LEU A 62 -6.84 12.59 -7.90
CA LEU A 62 -5.89 11.82 -8.71
C LEU A 62 -4.48 11.79 -8.10
N LYS A 63 -4.02 12.92 -7.54
CA LYS A 63 -2.70 13.03 -6.90
C LYS A 63 -2.59 12.10 -5.69
N SER A 64 -3.63 12.05 -4.86
CA SER A 64 -3.71 11.15 -3.71
C SER A 64 -3.84 9.69 -4.11
N ALA A 65 -4.54 9.39 -5.21
CA ALA A 65 -4.71 8.03 -5.70
C ALA A 65 -3.39 7.47 -6.22
N VAL A 66 -2.66 8.28 -6.99
CA VAL A 66 -1.29 7.96 -7.43
C VAL A 66 -0.37 7.74 -6.24
N TYR A 67 -0.42 8.63 -5.24
CA TYR A 67 0.39 8.49 -4.03
C TYR A 67 0.10 7.17 -3.30
N LEU A 68 -1.17 6.87 -3.05
CA LEU A 68 -1.57 5.66 -2.33
C LEU A 68 -1.23 4.39 -3.12
N ALA A 69 -1.39 4.40 -4.44
CA ALA A 69 -0.97 3.31 -5.32
C ALA A 69 0.55 3.05 -5.21
N GLN A 70 1.37 4.10 -5.22
CA GLN A 70 2.82 3.98 -5.08
C GLN A 70 3.25 3.46 -3.71
N VAL A 71 2.62 3.94 -2.62
CA VAL A 71 2.90 3.45 -1.26
C VAL A 71 2.52 1.98 -1.14
N THR A 72 1.33 1.61 -1.62
CA THR A 72 0.85 0.22 -1.61
C THR A 72 1.78 -0.71 -2.39
N ALA A 73 2.21 -0.30 -3.59
CA ALA A 73 3.15 -1.08 -4.41
C ALA A 73 4.51 -1.30 -3.72
N ARG A 74 4.99 -0.32 -2.95
CA ARG A 74 6.22 -0.46 -2.15
C ARG A 74 6.02 -1.43 -1.00
N THR A 75 4.91 -1.35 -0.28
CA THR A 75 4.59 -2.26 0.84
C THR A 75 4.50 -3.71 0.35
N SER A 76 3.81 -3.98 -0.76
CA SER A 76 3.71 -5.34 -1.32
C SER A 76 5.06 -5.92 -1.77
N ARG A 77 6.04 -5.07 -2.13
CA ARG A 77 7.41 -5.54 -2.43
C ARG A 77 8.16 -5.91 -1.16
N ILE A 78 8.02 -5.13 -0.10
CA ILE A 78 8.66 -5.41 1.19
C ILE A 78 8.12 -6.72 1.76
N GLU A 79 6.81 -6.94 1.73
CA GLU A 79 6.16 -8.19 2.18
C GLU A 79 6.64 -9.40 1.38
N ARG A 80 6.74 -9.29 0.05
CA ARG A 80 7.30 -10.36 -0.80
C ARG A 80 8.75 -10.68 -0.47
N ASN A 81 9.58 -9.66 -0.22
CA ASN A 81 10.99 -9.86 0.12
C ASN A 81 11.16 -10.43 1.53
N ALA A 82 10.32 -10.04 2.48
CA ALA A 82 10.31 -10.60 3.83
C ALA A 82 9.93 -12.09 3.82
N ASN A 83 8.96 -12.48 2.99
CA ASN A 83 8.53 -13.88 2.85
C ASN A 83 9.48 -14.74 1.99
N GLY A 84 10.25 -14.11 1.09
CA GLY A 84 11.26 -14.79 0.27
C GLY A 84 12.62 -14.96 0.96
N THR A 85 12.89 -14.19 2.01
CA THR A 85 14.10 -14.33 2.82
C THR A 85 13.77 -15.30 3.95
N GLY A 86 13.79 -16.59 3.64
CA GLY A 86 14.01 -17.60 4.66
C GLY A 86 15.27 -17.19 5.42
N ILE A 87 15.08 -16.75 6.66
CA ILE A 87 16.13 -16.72 7.66
C ILE A 87 16.58 -18.18 7.71
N LYS A 88 17.60 -18.53 6.93
CA LYS A 88 18.36 -19.75 7.16
C LYS A 88 18.82 -19.61 8.60
N SER A 89 18.15 -20.38 9.45
CA SER A 89 18.53 -20.71 10.81
C SER A 89 20.05 -20.70 10.91
N LEU A 90 20.61 -19.64 11.49
CA LEU A 90 22.01 -19.58 11.90
C LEU A 90 22.23 -20.35 13.22
N LEU A 91 21.30 -21.27 13.55
CA LEU A 91 21.35 -22.11 14.74
C LEU A 91 21.45 -23.62 14.40
N ASP A 92 21.43 -24.00 13.13
CA ASP A 92 21.67 -25.40 12.73
C ASP A 92 23.14 -25.62 12.32
N THR A 93 24.03 -25.50 13.29
CA THR A 93 25.29 -26.25 13.27
C THR A 93 25.68 -26.68 14.68
N ASP A 94 24.81 -27.49 15.28
CA ASP A 94 25.27 -28.58 16.15
C ASP A 94 26.13 -29.52 15.31
N HIS A 95 27.43 -29.20 15.16
CA HIS A 95 28.42 -30.19 14.76
C HIS A 95 28.80 -31.01 15.99
N ASN A 96 28.01 -32.06 16.21
CA ASN A 96 28.43 -33.22 16.98
C ASN A 96 29.42 -34.04 16.13
N ILE A 97 30.71 -33.94 16.47
CA ILE A 97 31.71 -35.02 16.70
C ILE A 97 31.94 -36.06 15.57
N PRO A 98 33.21 -36.36 15.25
CA PRO A 98 33.84 -37.57 15.81
C PRO A 98 34.96 -37.28 16.82
#